data_AF-A0A5C9EKD9-F1
#
_entry.id   AF-A0A5C9EKD9-F1
#
_cell.length_a   1.000
_cell.length_b   1.000
_cell.length_c   1.000
_cell.angle_alpha   90.00
_cell.angle_beta   90.00
_cell.angle_gamma   90.00
#
_symmetry.space_group_name_H-M   'P 1'
#
loop_
_entity.id
_entity.type
_entity.pdbx_description
1 polymer ?
#
loop_
_entity_poly.entity_id
_entity_poly.type
_entity_poly.pdbx_seq_one_letter_code
_entity_poly.pdbx_strand_id
1 'polypeptide(L)'
;MEIHFLFTEHIPLERLGWLSKSFDKGGNSINLNAKTSEAAIDISQFGLFLTGDALFSLIDKRYRPYWKKLISVDNFFCNLDSEEIKLLGLECKERKKLDIETELNNTEIHSNTILQRDSDFWNGLLNSIHNQFNGNRIGLLEFQGPYMSRTTVNALRLLEKAIDYKLDPELYTYLDGIHMGHIGQKPSEYENIGKKLRYLEKKARMNDLRFIMLSCSRCGTARGYIREKKEKEYFQSDDVIPHYLFCNLNKIVERFEENNLILSASCGIVQYCNDFDKDKLNKKKASKIKPPIIIFITHNPYGSEWTFGGLSFAMACANHEIPTKVVFIEDGTYNLPTEHKLSSEDKMFNIQDIILATSDMEFLEYYVLDESLKIRNFDLVNKLNNYIEKINNIELTRLIISKQDNSITHKRIIFF
;
A
#
# COMPACT_ATOMS: atom_id res chain seq x y z
N MET A 1 16.77 3.59 9.70
CA MET A 1 15.80 3.34 8.62
C MET A 1 14.43 3.31 9.24
N GLU A 2 13.42 3.93 8.62
CA GLU A 2 12.05 3.94 9.13
C GLU A 2 11.12 3.12 8.25
N ILE A 3 10.16 2.44 8.85
CA ILE A 3 9.15 1.65 8.16
C ILE A 3 7.80 2.09 8.69
N HIS A 4 6.90 2.53 7.81
CA HIS A 4 5.56 2.98 8.19
C HIS A 4 4.52 2.22 7.38
N PHE A 5 3.58 1.54 8.02
CA PHE A 5 2.40 0.95 7.37
C PHE A 5 1.16 1.76 7.67
N LEU A 6 0.30 1.92 6.66
CA LEU A 6 -1.05 2.47 6.78
C LEU A 6 -2.04 1.37 6.47
N PHE A 7 -2.97 1.12 7.39
CA PHE A 7 -4.09 0.22 7.18
C PHE A 7 -5.40 0.97 7.46
N THR A 8 -6.22 1.10 6.42
CA THR A 8 -7.56 1.70 6.51
C THR A 8 -8.68 0.65 6.41
N GLU A 9 -8.33 -0.56 5.98
CA GLU A 9 -9.22 -1.70 5.76
C GLU A 9 -9.02 -2.78 6.82
N HIS A 10 -9.92 -3.76 6.85
CA HIS A 10 -9.76 -4.92 7.71
C HIS A 10 -8.42 -5.62 7.46
N ILE A 11 -7.60 -5.74 8.50
CA ILE A 11 -6.31 -6.45 8.48
C ILE A 11 -6.60 -7.94 8.70
N PRO A 12 -6.33 -8.85 7.75
CA PRO A 12 -6.48 -10.29 7.99
C PRO A 12 -5.57 -10.79 9.12
N LEU A 13 -5.99 -11.83 9.84
CA LEU A 13 -5.17 -12.48 10.89
C LEU A 13 -3.79 -12.90 10.38
N GLU A 14 -3.76 -13.46 9.17
CA GLU A 14 -2.52 -13.86 8.52
C GLU A 14 -1.61 -12.65 8.26
N ARG A 15 -2.18 -11.48 7.93
CA ARG A 15 -1.42 -10.24 7.71
C ARG A 15 -0.66 -9.80 8.94
N LEU A 16 -1.37 -9.68 10.05
CA LEU A 16 -0.75 -9.33 11.33
C LEU A 16 0.23 -10.44 11.78
N GLY A 17 -0.08 -11.69 11.44
CA GLY A 17 0.76 -12.85 11.66
C GLY A 17 2.15 -12.72 11.04
N TRP A 18 2.23 -12.57 9.72
CA TRP A 18 3.52 -12.46 9.04
C TRP A 18 4.23 -11.14 9.36
N LEU A 19 3.52 -10.02 9.56
CA LEU A 19 4.12 -8.76 10.02
C LEU A 19 4.82 -8.95 11.36
N SER A 20 4.11 -9.54 12.34
CA SER A 20 4.66 -9.78 13.67
C SER A 20 5.88 -10.70 13.67
N LYS A 21 5.93 -11.67 12.74
CA LYS A 21 7.07 -12.59 12.59
C LYS A 21 8.24 -11.96 11.84
N SER A 22 7.96 -11.13 10.85
CA SER A 22 8.96 -10.46 10.02
C SER A 22 9.77 -9.46 10.84
N PHE A 23 9.14 -8.79 11.81
CA PHE A 23 9.77 -7.73 12.61
C PHE A 23 10.00 -8.09 14.07
N ASP A 24 9.82 -9.36 14.49
CA ASP A 24 10.16 -9.83 15.84
C ASP A 24 11.65 -9.56 16.16
N LYS A 25 12.07 -9.64 17.43
CA LYS A 25 13.45 -9.36 17.91
C LYS A 25 14.54 -10.14 17.13
N GLY A 26 14.19 -11.29 16.55
CA GLY A 26 15.06 -12.05 15.63
C GLY A 26 15.24 -11.43 14.24
N GLY A 27 14.26 -10.64 13.78
CA GLY A 27 14.27 -9.85 12.55
C GLY A 27 15.15 -8.59 12.65
N ASN A 28 15.14 -7.92 13.80
CA ASN A 28 16.03 -6.78 14.07
C ASN A 28 17.51 -7.20 14.24
N SER A 29 17.74 -8.47 14.58
CA SER A 29 19.06 -9.09 14.68
C SER A 29 19.37 -10.02 13.48
N ILE A 30 18.77 -9.77 12.31
CA ILE A 30 19.26 -10.36 11.06
C ILE A 30 20.69 -9.83 10.87
N ASN A 31 21.65 -10.59 11.39
CA ASN A 31 23.01 -10.59 10.89
C ASN A 31 22.88 -10.87 9.40
N LEU A 32 23.06 -9.84 8.58
CA LEU A 32 23.04 -9.90 7.12
C LEU A 32 24.21 -10.73 6.56
N ASN A 33 24.79 -11.64 7.35
CA ASN A 33 26.03 -12.30 7.01
C ASN A 33 26.10 -13.78 7.36
N ALA A 34 26.12 -14.58 6.28
CA ALA A 34 27.11 -15.64 6.16
C ALA A 34 28.07 -15.42 4.96
N LYS A 35 27.87 -14.44 4.06
CA LYS A 35 28.72 -14.30 2.84
C LYS A 35 28.98 -12.88 2.29
N THR A 36 28.34 -11.80 2.74
CA THR A 36 28.50 -10.46 2.14
C THR A 36 28.47 -9.37 3.19
N SER A 37 29.58 -8.65 3.35
CA SER A 37 29.87 -7.62 4.36
C SER A 37 28.93 -6.38 4.37
N GLU A 38 27.62 -6.57 4.41
CA GLU A 38 26.64 -5.51 4.61
C GLU A 38 26.41 -5.31 6.11
N ALA A 39 26.52 -4.06 6.55
CA ALA A 39 26.32 -3.64 7.92
C ALA A 39 24.89 -3.97 8.39
N ALA A 40 24.72 -4.26 9.69
CA ALA A 40 23.40 -4.45 10.29
C ALA A 40 22.51 -3.23 9.98
N ILE A 41 21.34 -3.47 9.38
CA ILE A 41 20.37 -2.41 9.11
C ILE A 41 19.61 -2.12 10.40
N ASP A 42 19.82 -0.94 10.97
CA ASP A 42 19.11 -0.51 12.18
C ASP A 42 17.75 0.14 11.82
N ILE A 43 16.68 -0.42 12.40
CA ILE A 43 15.31 0.09 12.28
C ILE A 43 15.13 1.15 13.37
N SER A 44 15.25 2.41 12.96
CA SER A 44 15.09 3.56 13.85
C SER A 44 13.64 3.76 14.27
N GLN A 45 12.68 3.33 13.44
CA GLN A 45 11.26 3.34 13.77
C GLN A 45 10.49 2.31 12.95
N PHE A 46 9.59 1.57 13.60
CA PHE A 46 8.59 0.73 12.96
C PHE A 46 7.19 1.23 13.34
N GLY A 47 6.52 1.90 12.42
CA GLY A 47 5.25 2.60 12.60
C GLY A 47 4.05 1.87 11.98
N LEU A 48 2.96 1.76 12.73
CA LEU A 48 1.64 1.36 12.23
C LEU A 48 0.63 2.49 12.38
N PHE A 49 -0.07 2.81 11.31
CA PHE A 49 -1.16 3.79 11.28
C PHE A 49 -2.47 3.07 11.01
N LEU A 50 -3.37 3.07 11.99
CA LEU A 50 -4.63 2.35 11.94
C LEU A 50 -5.83 3.29 11.96
N THR A 51 -6.71 3.12 10.98
CA THR A 51 -7.98 3.84 10.86
C THR A 51 -9.03 2.92 10.22
N GLY A 52 -10.30 3.31 10.23
CA GLY A 52 -11.40 2.52 9.68
C GLY A 52 -11.46 1.09 10.23
N ASP A 53 -11.69 0.11 9.36
CA ASP A 53 -11.90 -1.28 9.75
C ASP A 53 -10.64 -1.97 10.30
N ALA A 54 -9.45 -1.39 10.05
CA ALA A 54 -8.20 -1.89 10.62
C ALA A 54 -8.23 -1.89 12.16
N LEU A 55 -8.99 -0.96 12.76
CA LEU A 55 -9.14 -0.83 14.21
C LEU A 55 -9.82 -2.04 14.86
N PHE A 56 -10.59 -2.84 14.11
CA PHE A 56 -11.20 -4.05 14.66
C PHE A 56 -10.17 -5.11 15.06
N SER A 57 -8.98 -5.08 14.48
CA SER A 57 -7.86 -5.94 14.88
C SER A 57 -7.44 -5.73 16.35
N LEU A 58 -7.80 -4.59 16.96
CA LEU A 58 -7.44 -4.24 18.34
C LEU A 58 -8.37 -4.86 19.39
N ILE A 59 -9.59 -5.27 18.98
CA ILE A 59 -10.61 -5.81 19.89
C ILE A 59 -10.84 -7.31 19.70
N ASP A 60 -10.49 -7.84 18.54
CA ASP A 60 -10.66 -9.26 18.26
C ASP A 60 -9.53 -10.06 18.94
N LYS A 61 -9.95 -10.95 19.86
CA LYS A 61 -9.04 -11.76 20.69
C LYS A 61 -8.08 -12.62 19.87
N ARG A 62 -8.45 -12.99 18.64
CA ARG A 62 -7.62 -13.79 17.74
C ARG A 62 -6.33 -13.07 17.34
N TYR A 63 -6.32 -11.72 17.34
CA TYR A 63 -5.15 -10.91 16.97
C TYR A 63 -4.17 -10.68 18.12
N ARG A 64 -4.58 -10.92 19.38
CA ARG A 64 -3.77 -10.60 20.57
C ARG A 64 -2.35 -11.17 20.55
N PRO A 65 -2.11 -12.46 20.17
CA PRO A 65 -0.74 -12.98 20.15
C PRO A 65 0.19 -12.23 19.20
N TYR A 66 -0.34 -11.72 18.09
CA TYR A 66 0.42 -10.98 17.09
C TYR A 66 0.68 -9.54 17.54
N TRP A 67 -0.32 -8.88 18.13
CA TRP A 67 -0.15 -7.56 18.73
C TRP A 67 0.90 -7.55 19.84
N LYS A 68 0.91 -8.57 20.72
CA LYS A 68 1.94 -8.71 21.77
C LYS A 68 3.34 -8.74 21.18
N LYS A 69 3.55 -9.50 20.11
CA LYS A 69 4.85 -9.58 19.42
C LYS A 69 5.24 -8.25 18.79
N LEU A 70 4.32 -7.60 18.07
CA LEU A 70 4.58 -6.32 17.40
C LEU A 70 4.95 -5.21 18.39
N ILE A 71 4.23 -5.12 19.51
CA ILE A 71 4.50 -4.12 20.55
C ILE A 71 5.85 -4.36 21.23
N SER A 72 6.35 -5.59 21.24
CA SER A 72 7.67 -5.92 21.78
C SER A 72 8.83 -5.62 20.80
N VAL A 73 8.54 -5.13 19.59
CA VAL A 73 9.56 -4.71 18.61
C VAL A 73 10.23 -3.42 19.08
N ASP A 74 11.55 -3.33 18.90
CA ASP A 74 12.30 -2.12 19.22
C ASP A 74 11.82 -0.93 18.38
N ASN A 75 11.69 0.24 19.01
CA ASN A 75 11.22 1.47 18.37
C ASN A 75 9.86 1.33 17.68
N PHE A 76 8.98 0.47 18.22
CA PHE A 76 7.61 0.30 17.75
C PHE A 76 6.77 1.56 18.03
N PHE A 77 6.07 2.01 17.01
CA PHE A 77 5.14 3.13 17.08
C PHE A 77 3.79 2.72 16.47
N CYS A 78 2.69 3.07 17.12
CA CYS A 78 1.36 2.87 16.55
C CYS A 78 0.48 4.09 16.81
N ASN A 79 -0.07 4.64 15.74
CA ASN A 79 -1.03 5.73 15.77
C ASN A 79 -2.42 5.21 15.41
N LEU A 80 -3.40 5.53 16.25
CA LEU A 80 -4.79 5.14 16.09
C LEU A 80 -5.65 6.38 15.81
N ASP A 81 -6.51 6.29 14.80
CA ASP A 81 -7.45 7.36 14.45
C ASP A 81 -8.56 7.50 15.51
N SER A 82 -8.46 8.54 16.33
CA SER A 82 -9.39 8.76 17.45
C SER A 82 -10.82 9.01 16.99
N GLU A 83 -11.00 9.62 15.81
CA GLU A 83 -12.34 9.93 15.29
C GLU A 83 -13.02 8.67 14.77
N GLU A 84 -12.27 7.74 14.15
CA GLU A 84 -12.82 6.43 13.78
C GLU A 84 -13.07 5.54 14.99
N ILE A 85 -12.22 5.56 16.02
CA ILE A 85 -12.48 4.83 17.27
C ILE A 85 -13.83 5.27 17.88
N LYS A 86 -14.11 6.58 17.91
CA LYS A 86 -15.40 7.12 18.35
C LYS A 86 -16.54 6.64 17.48
N LEU A 87 -16.39 6.78 16.15
CA LEU A 87 -17.41 6.40 15.18
C LEU A 87 -17.80 4.91 15.31
N LEU A 88 -16.81 4.04 15.48
CA LEU A 88 -16.99 2.59 15.60
C LEU A 88 -17.43 2.15 17.00
N GLY A 89 -17.62 3.08 17.95
CA GLY A 89 -18.02 2.77 19.32
C GLY A 89 -16.96 1.98 20.11
N LEU A 90 -15.68 2.12 19.74
CA LEU A 90 -14.57 1.40 20.38
C LEU A 90 -14.09 2.10 21.67
N GLU A 91 -14.61 3.29 21.99
CA GLU A 91 -14.39 4.03 23.25
C GLU A 91 -15.28 3.54 24.42
N CYS A 92 -15.54 2.24 24.57
CA CYS A 92 -16.52 1.83 25.59
C CYS A 92 -15.93 1.83 27.02
N LYS A 93 -16.40 2.73 27.89
CA LYS A 93 -15.96 2.90 29.31
C LYS A 93 -16.11 1.65 30.19
N GLU A 94 -17.00 0.73 29.82
CA GLU A 94 -17.22 -0.54 30.53
C GLU A 94 -16.20 -1.63 30.14
N ARG A 95 -15.56 -1.47 28.97
CA ARG A 95 -14.34 -2.20 28.61
C ARG A 95 -13.16 -1.37 29.08
N LYS A 96 -12.71 -1.61 30.32
CA LYS A 96 -11.51 -0.96 30.88
C LYS A 96 -10.35 -1.04 29.90
N LYS A 97 -10.10 0.07 29.20
CA LYS A 97 -9.08 0.28 28.17
C LYS A 97 -9.26 -0.66 26.96
N LEU A 98 -8.79 -0.22 25.78
CA LEU A 98 -8.57 -1.14 24.67
C LEU A 98 -7.80 -2.34 25.24
N ASP A 99 -8.21 -3.59 24.99
CA ASP A 99 -7.58 -4.79 25.58
C ASP A 99 -6.05 -4.75 25.48
N ILE A 100 -5.54 -4.15 24.40
CA ILE A 100 -4.11 -3.87 24.20
C ILE A 100 -3.51 -3.04 25.32
N GLU A 101 -4.10 -1.93 25.76
CA GLU A 101 -3.57 -1.09 26.85
C GLU A 101 -3.57 -1.76 28.24
N THR A 102 -4.44 -2.75 28.45
CA THR A 102 -4.45 -3.56 29.68
C THR A 102 -3.48 -4.74 29.57
N GLU A 103 -3.36 -5.38 28.40
CA GLU A 103 -2.38 -6.43 28.12
C GLU A 103 -0.95 -5.89 28.03
N LEU A 104 -0.79 -4.63 27.63
CA LEU A 104 0.45 -3.83 27.69
C LEU A 104 1.03 -3.84 29.11
N ASN A 105 0.21 -3.65 30.14
CA ASN A 105 0.69 -3.62 31.53
C ASN A 105 1.27 -4.97 32.01
N ASN A 106 1.01 -6.07 31.30
CA ASN A 106 1.47 -7.43 31.62
C ASN A 106 2.53 -7.97 30.65
N THR A 107 2.93 -7.19 29.63
CA THR A 107 3.93 -7.59 28.63
C THR A 107 5.19 -6.76 28.86
N GLU A 108 6.39 -7.32 28.68
CA GLU A 108 7.62 -6.51 28.67
C GLU A 108 7.59 -5.58 27.44
N ILE A 109 7.10 -4.35 27.66
CA ILE A 109 7.10 -3.30 26.65
C ILE A 109 8.51 -2.71 26.60
N HIS A 110 9.09 -2.58 25.40
CA HIS A 110 10.31 -1.80 25.25
C HIS A 110 10.06 -0.34 25.60
N SER A 111 11.00 0.30 26.30
CA SER A 111 10.88 1.69 26.77
C SER A 111 10.55 2.71 25.66
N ASN A 112 10.84 2.37 24.40
CA ASN A 112 10.65 3.24 23.24
C ASN A 112 9.34 2.95 22.48
N THR A 113 8.46 2.11 23.02
CA THR A 113 7.18 1.80 22.39
C THR A 113 6.20 2.95 22.61
N ILE A 114 5.64 3.48 21.53
CA ILE A 114 4.67 4.58 21.59
C ILE A 114 3.34 4.10 20.99
N LEU A 115 2.29 4.08 21.82
CA LEU A 115 0.91 3.96 21.36
C LEU A 115 0.21 5.30 21.56
N GLN A 116 -0.27 5.88 20.47
CA GLN A 116 -0.96 7.16 20.53
C GLN A 116 -2.34 7.09 19.87
N ARG A 117 -3.26 7.85 20.43
CA ARG A 117 -4.56 8.13 19.83
C ARG A 117 -4.54 9.59 19.42
N ASP A 118 -4.57 9.84 18.12
CA ASP A 118 -4.42 11.19 17.59
C ASP A 118 -5.78 11.66 17.03
N SER A 119 -6.19 12.86 17.41
CA SER A 119 -7.36 13.51 16.83
C SER A 119 -7.07 14.12 15.46
N ASP A 120 -5.78 14.30 15.12
CA ASP A 120 -5.32 14.67 13.79
C ASP A 120 -4.43 13.59 13.17
N PHE A 121 -4.98 12.36 13.13
CA PHE A 121 -4.32 11.15 12.63
C PHE A 121 -3.54 11.34 11.32
N TRP A 122 -4.16 12.00 10.34
CA TRP A 122 -3.58 12.21 9.02
C TRP A 122 -2.41 13.20 9.03
N ASN A 123 -2.44 14.22 9.90
CA ASN A 123 -1.30 15.11 10.16
C ASN A 123 -0.16 14.34 10.82
N GLY A 124 -0.47 13.46 11.78
CA GLY A 124 0.50 12.54 12.38
C GLY A 124 1.17 11.64 11.33
N LEU A 125 0.40 11.05 10.42
CA LEU A 125 0.91 10.25 9.31
C LEU A 125 1.86 11.06 8.42
N LEU A 126 1.42 12.24 7.95
CA LEU A 126 2.23 13.10 7.11
C LEU A 126 3.52 13.52 7.82
N ASN A 127 3.49 13.88 9.10
CA ASN A 127 4.71 14.19 9.85
C ASN A 127 5.69 13.01 9.85
N SER A 128 5.22 11.80 10.12
CA SER A 128 6.10 10.63 10.18
C SER A 128 6.74 10.32 8.83
N ILE A 129 5.99 10.36 7.73
CA ILE A 129 6.53 9.97 6.42
C ILE A 129 7.20 11.14 5.67
N HIS A 130 6.82 12.40 5.95
CA HIS A 130 7.32 13.56 5.22
C HIS A 130 8.60 14.13 5.82
N ASN A 131 8.83 14.03 7.13
CA ASN A 131 10.02 14.62 7.78
C ASN A 131 11.36 14.14 7.18
N GLN A 132 11.37 12.94 6.60
CA GLN A 132 12.54 12.36 5.93
C GLN A 132 12.56 12.57 4.41
N PHE A 133 11.48 13.09 3.83
CA PHE A 133 11.24 13.16 2.40
C PHE A 133 11.20 14.61 1.90
N ASN A 134 12.16 14.99 1.05
CA ASN A 134 12.28 16.37 0.53
C ASN A 134 11.43 16.67 -0.71
N GLY A 135 10.47 15.81 -1.09
CA GLY A 135 9.60 16.07 -2.24
C GLY A 135 8.37 16.88 -1.85
N ASN A 136 7.83 17.64 -2.80
CA ASN A 136 6.70 18.53 -2.59
C ASN A 136 5.35 17.89 -2.98
N ARG A 137 5.31 16.57 -3.18
CA ARG A 137 4.16 15.84 -3.71
C ARG A 137 3.81 14.66 -2.84
N ILE A 138 2.52 14.37 -2.77
CA ILE A 138 2.02 13.13 -2.19
C ILE A 138 0.91 12.56 -3.06
N GLY A 139 1.09 11.30 -3.44
CA GLY A 139 0.13 10.55 -4.22
C GLY A 139 -0.69 9.60 -3.37
N LEU A 140 -1.88 9.31 -3.87
CA LEU A 140 -2.75 8.26 -3.34
C LEU A 140 -3.25 7.40 -4.50
N LEU A 141 -3.04 6.10 -4.42
CA LEU A 141 -3.61 5.10 -5.31
C LEU A 141 -4.81 4.45 -4.63
N GLU A 142 -6.01 4.74 -5.14
CA GLU A 142 -7.27 4.23 -4.63
C GLU A 142 -7.83 3.12 -5.54
N PHE A 143 -8.18 2.00 -4.93
CA PHE A 143 -8.69 0.81 -5.62
C PHE A 143 -10.19 0.62 -5.47
N GLN A 144 -10.79 1.12 -4.39
CA GLN A 144 -12.17 0.83 -4.04
C GLN A 144 -13.11 1.98 -4.42
N GLY A 145 -14.31 1.60 -4.83
CA GLY A 145 -15.38 2.54 -5.14
C GLY A 145 -15.94 3.20 -3.88
N PRO A 146 -16.52 4.41 -4.01
CA PRO A 146 -17.12 5.09 -2.88
C PRO A 146 -18.38 4.37 -2.39
N TYR A 147 -18.74 4.59 -1.12
CA TYR A 147 -19.99 4.17 -0.46
C TYR A 147 -20.14 2.70 -0.12
N MET A 148 -19.53 1.80 -0.90
CA MET A 148 -19.36 0.40 -0.48
C MET A 148 -18.11 0.21 0.39
N SER A 149 -17.21 1.20 0.33
CA SER A 149 -16.04 1.29 1.19
C SER A 149 -15.88 2.70 1.75
N ARG A 150 -15.29 2.77 2.95
CA ARG A 150 -14.91 4.01 3.61
C ARG A 150 -13.49 4.45 3.25
N THR A 151 -12.71 3.64 2.53
CA THR A 151 -11.36 4.00 2.07
C THR A 151 -11.35 5.30 1.28
N THR A 152 -12.38 5.57 0.47
CA THR A 152 -12.52 6.82 -0.29
C THR A 152 -12.71 8.06 0.59
N VAL A 153 -13.25 7.92 1.81
CA VAL A 153 -13.32 9.02 2.79
C VAL A 153 -11.93 9.29 3.37
N ASN A 154 -11.22 8.22 3.73
CA ASN A 154 -9.84 8.30 4.23
C ASN A 154 -8.89 8.90 3.19
N ALA A 155 -9.08 8.54 1.92
CA ALA A 155 -8.44 9.15 0.77
C ALA A 155 -8.58 10.68 0.74
N LEU A 156 -9.82 11.18 0.89
CA LEU A 156 -10.10 12.62 0.88
C LEU A 156 -9.48 13.34 2.07
N ARG A 157 -9.46 12.71 3.25
CA ARG A 157 -8.83 13.27 4.46
C ARG A 157 -7.32 13.40 4.29
N LEU A 158 -6.64 12.39 3.73
CA LEU A 158 -5.23 12.47 3.39
C LEU A 158 -4.94 13.60 2.39
N LEU A 159 -5.70 13.66 1.28
CA LEU A 159 -5.52 14.70 0.26
C LEU A 159 -5.79 16.11 0.81
N GLU A 160 -6.77 16.26 1.69
CA GLU A 160 -7.03 17.52 2.37
C GLU A 160 -5.87 17.96 3.26
N LYS A 161 -5.30 17.02 4.03
CA LYS A 161 -4.14 17.31 4.88
C LYS A 161 -2.88 17.56 4.08
N ALA A 162 -2.69 16.89 2.94
CA ALA A 162 -1.60 17.19 2.01
C ALA A 162 -1.61 18.67 1.58
N ILE A 163 -2.79 19.19 1.23
CA ILE A 163 -2.97 20.60 0.87
C ILE A 163 -2.63 21.53 2.05
N ASP A 164 -3.05 21.16 3.27
CA ASP A 164 -2.74 21.93 4.48
C ASP A 164 -1.22 21.94 4.76
N TYR A 165 -0.52 20.84 4.44
CA TYR A 165 0.93 20.70 4.47
C TYR A 165 1.70 21.37 3.32
N LYS A 166 1.00 22.06 2.40
CA LYS A 166 1.61 22.68 1.22
C LYS A 166 2.29 21.68 0.28
N LEU A 167 1.76 20.46 0.20
CA LEU A 167 2.15 19.46 -0.78
C LEU A 167 1.16 19.48 -1.95
N ASP A 168 1.65 19.27 -3.17
CA ASP A 168 0.86 18.99 -4.36
C ASP A 168 0.17 17.62 -4.20
N PRO A 169 -1.16 17.55 -3.96
CA PRO A 169 -1.87 16.27 -3.88
C PRO A 169 -2.04 15.62 -5.26
N GLU A 170 -1.96 14.30 -5.30
CA GLU A 170 -2.22 13.52 -6.51
C GLU A 170 -3.12 12.32 -6.20
N LEU A 171 -4.21 12.17 -6.95
CA LEU A 171 -5.13 11.05 -6.85
C LEU A 171 -5.01 10.17 -8.10
N TYR A 172 -4.70 8.91 -7.88
CA TYR A 172 -4.68 7.85 -8.88
C TYR A 172 -5.79 6.87 -8.55
N THR A 173 -6.70 6.64 -9.49
CA THR A 173 -7.80 5.69 -9.29
C THR A 173 -7.69 4.53 -10.25
N TYR A 174 -7.81 3.33 -9.69
CA TYR A 174 -7.70 2.06 -10.41
C TYR A 174 -8.78 1.10 -9.91
N LEU A 175 -9.10 0.06 -10.68
CA LEU A 175 -10.21 -0.86 -10.38
C LEU A 175 -11.52 -0.08 -10.11
N ASP A 176 -12.17 -0.29 -8.98
CA ASP A 176 -13.42 0.39 -8.61
C ASP A 176 -13.20 1.83 -8.12
N GLY A 177 -11.97 2.21 -7.79
CA GLY A 177 -11.61 3.58 -7.41
C GLY A 177 -12.01 4.61 -8.46
N ILE A 178 -12.15 4.19 -9.73
CA ILE A 178 -12.56 5.06 -10.83
C ILE A 178 -13.95 5.68 -10.62
N HIS A 179 -14.78 5.07 -9.78
CA HIS A 179 -16.12 5.58 -9.44
C HIS A 179 -16.10 6.84 -8.57
N MET A 180 -14.97 7.18 -7.92
CA MET A 180 -14.85 8.39 -7.11
C MET A 180 -15.16 9.66 -7.90
N GLY A 181 -14.80 9.69 -9.18
CA GLY A 181 -14.98 10.83 -10.07
C GLY A 181 -16.39 11.00 -10.62
N HIS A 182 -17.31 10.06 -10.40
CA HIS A 182 -18.64 10.06 -11.02
C HIS A 182 -19.46 11.33 -10.70
N ILE A 183 -20.07 11.95 -11.71
CA ILE A 183 -21.03 13.04 -11.49
C ILE A 183 -22.36 12.51 -10.94
N GLY A 184 -23.15 13.40 -10.34
CA GLY A 184 -24.51 13.01 -9.93
C GLY A 184 -24.58 12.06 -8.72
N GLN A 185 -23.46 11.79 -8.04
CA GLN A 185 -23.48 11.16 -6.71
C GLN A 185 -24.47 11.91 -5.79
N LYS A 186 -25.39 11.18 -5.16
CA LYS A 186 -26.40 11.72 -4.23
C LYS A 186 -26.53 10.81 -2.99
N PRO A 187 -25.43 10.60 -2.23
CA PRO A 187 -25.53 9.83 -0.99
C PRO A 187 -26.46 10.55 0.01
N SER A 188 -27.30 9.79 0.70
CA SER A 188 -28.14 10.27 1.80
C SER A 188 -27.40 10.31 3.13
N GLU A 189 -26.58 9.28 3.37
CA GLU A 189 -25.97 8.98 4.67
C GLU A 189 -24.47 9.29 4.72
N TYR A 190 -23.85 9.48 3.55
CA TYR A 190 -22.40 9.63 3.40
C TYR A 190 -22.03 10.96 2.76
N GLU A 191 -20.79 11.39 2.96
CA GLU A 191 -20.27 12.57 2.28
C GLU A 191 -20.23 12.38 0.76
N ASN A 192 -20.50 13.45 0.03
CA ASN A 192 -20.44 13.41 -1.43
C ASN A 192 -18.99 13.50 -1.91
N ILE A 193 -18.43 12.36 -2.36
CA ILE A 193 -17.01 12.21 -2.70
C ILE A 193 -16.64 13.11 -3.88
N GLY A 194 -17.41 13.10 -4.96
CA GLY A 194 -17.18 13.96 -6.12
C GLY A 194 -17.33 15.45 -5.82
N LYS A 195 -18.22 15.84 -4.89
CA LYS A 195 -18.29 17.23 -4.40
C LYS A 195 -17.05 17.60 -3.58
N LYS A 196 -16.58 16.72 -2.70
CA LYS A 196 -15.38 16.96 -1.88
C LYS A 196 -14.12 17.03 -2.76
N LEU A 197 -13.96 16.17 -3.77
CA LEU A 197 -12.85 16.26 -4.74
C LEU A 197 -12.80 17.61 -5.45
N ARG A 198 -13.94 18.11 -5.95
CA ARG A 198 -14.01 19.45 -6.56
C ARG A 198 -13.65 20.57 -5.58
N TYR A 199 -14.07 20.43 -4.33
CA TYR A 199 -13.67 21.37 -3.28
C TYR A 199 -12.15 21.35 -3.04
N LEU A 200 -11.56 20.16 -2.98
CA LEU A 200 -10.12 19.99 -2.77
C LEU A 200 -9.30 20.52 -3.96
N GLU A 201 -9.74 20.32 -5.20
CA GLU A 201 -9.11 20.95 -6.39
C GLU A 201 -9.08 22.46 -6.26
N LYS A 202 -10.23 23.07 -5.93
CA LYS A 202 -10.31 24.51 -5.71
C LYS A 202 -9.41 24.96 -4.55
N LYS A 203 -9.41 24.22 -3.44
CA LYS A 203 -8.58 24.51 -2.25
C LYS A 203 -7.10 24.46 -2.60
N ALA A 204 -6.64 23.45 -3.33
CA ALA A 204 -5.26 23.32 -3.80
C ALA A 204 -4.87 24.52 -4.68
N ARG A 205 -5.70 24.85 -5.68
CA ARG A 205 -5.45 26.00 -6.58
C ARG A 205 -5.40 27.34 -5.83
N MET A 206 -6.27 27.55 -4.83
CA MET A 206 -6.24 28.75 -3.98
C MET A 206 -4.96 28.86 -3.13
N ASN A 207 -4.26 27.75 -2.92
CA ASN A 207 -2.99 27.69 -2.20
C ASN A 207 -1.78 27.62 -3.15
N ASP A 208 -1.97 27.87 -4.45
CA ASP A 208 -0.93 27.74 -5.50
C ASP A 208 -0.31 26.34 -5.58
N LEU A 209 -1.12 25.31 -5.30
CA LEU A 209 -0.75 23.90 -5.40
C LEU A 209 -1.41 23.28 -6.62
N ARG A 210 -0.76 22.26 -7.18
CA ARG A 210 -1.33 21.41 -8.24
C ARG A 210 -2.09 20.26 -7.60
N PHE A 211 -3.28 19.99 -8.11
CA PHE A 211 -4.01 18.76 -7.80
C PHE A 211 -4.31 17.99 -9.08
N ILE A 212 -3.70 16.81 -9.21
CA ILE A 212 -3.89 15.90 -10.34
C ILE A 212 -4.84 14.77 -9.94
N MET A 213 -5.79 14.44 -10.83
CA MET A 213 -6.69 13.28 -10.68
C MET A 213 -6.63 12.43 -11.96
N LEU A 214 -5.94 11.29 -11.90
CA LEU A 214 -5.81 10.35 -13.02
C LEU A 214 -6.53 9.03 -12.74
N SER A 215 -7.16 8.49 -13.77
CA SER A 215 -7.95 7.28 -13.70
C SER A 215 -7.58 6.30 -14.81
N CYS A 216 -7.58 5.01 -14.52
CA CYS A 216 -7.26 4.01 -15.52
C CYS A 216 -8.39 3.89 -16.57
N SER A 217 -8.05 4.19 -17.83
CA SER A 217 -8.97 4.11 -18.98
C SER A 217 -9.50 2.69 -19.23
N ARG A 218 -8.72 1.63 -18.96
CA ARG A 218 -9.23 0.25 -19.08
C ARG A 218 -10.35 -0.02 -18.08
N CYS A 219 -10.17 0.40 -16.82
CA CYS A 219 -11.20 0.30 -15.78
C CYS A 219 -12.40 1.18 -16.11
N GLY A 220 -12.18 2.40 -16.59
CA GLY A 220 -13.23 3.30 -17.06
C GLY A 220 -14.04 2.73 -18.23
N THR A 221 -13.39 2.04 -19.17
CA THR A 221 -14.07 1.35 -20.29
C THR A 221 -14.90 0.18 -19.76
N ALA A 222 -14.33 -0.67 -18.91
CA ALA A 222 -15.02 -1.83 -18.33
C ALA A 222 -16.26 -1.44 -17.51
N ARG A 223 -16.23 -0.27 -16.87
CA ARG A 223 -17.34 0.27 -16.05
C ARG A 223 -18.24 1.25 -16.79
N GLY A 224 -18.06 1.42 -18.11
CA GLY A 224 -18.97 2.18 -18.97
C GLY A 224 -18.78 3.70 -19.04
N TYR A 225 -17.75 4.25 -18.38
CA TYR A 225 -17.39 5.68 -18.46
C TYR A 225 -16.80 6.07 -19.82
N ILE A 226 -16.20 5.10 -20.53
CA ILE A 226 -15.62 5.30 -21.85
C ILE A 226 -16.32 4.34 -22.82
N ARG A 227 -17.20 4.88 -23.65
CA ARG A 227 -18.07 4.09 -24.57
C ARG A 227 -17.48 3.92 -25.97
N GLU A 228 -16.54 4.76 -26.33
CA GLU A 228 -15.90 4.78 -27.64
C GLU A 228 -14.39 4.85 -27.47
N LYS A 229 -13.66 4.25 -28.41
CA LYS A 229 -12.20 4.36 -28.45
C LYS A 229 -11.81 5.84 -28.58
N LYS A 230 -11.01 6.34 -27.64
CA LYS A 230 -10.50 7.71 -27.66
C LYS A 230 -9.03 7.69 -28.09
N GLU A 231 -8.67 8.61 -28.99
CA GLU A 231 -7.29 8.74 -29.49
C GLU A 231 -6.40 9.57 -28.56
N LYS A 232 -7.00 10.36 -27.66
CA LYS A 232 -6.27 11.23 -26.74
C LYS A 232 -5.67 10.43 -25.59
N GLU A 233 -4.44 10.78 -25.23
CA GLU A 233 -3.70 10.20 -24.10
C GLU A 233 -4.39 10.44 -22.75
N TYR A 234 -4.98 11.62 -22.59
CA TYR A 234 -5.84 12.00 -21.47
C TYR A 234 -7.23 12.34 -21.98
N PHE A 235 -8.25 11.79 -21.31
CA PHE A 235 -9.64 11.95 -21.70
C PHE A 235 -10.52 12.19 -20.47
N GLN A 236 -11.35 13.23 -20.50
CA GLN A 236 -12.40 13.43 -19.50
C GLN A 236 -13.71 12.88 -20.05
N SER A 237 -14.35 11.96 -19.32
CA SER A 237 -15.70 11.48 -19.66
C SER A 237 -16.76 12.53 -19.28
N ASP A 238 -17.89 12.51 -19.97
CA ASP A 238 -19.05 13.32 -19.60
C ASP A 238 -19.67 12.87 -18.26
N ASP A 239 -19.39 11.63 -17.84
CA ASP A 239 -19.92 11.02 -16.62
C ASP A 239 -19.03 11.31 -15.38
N VAL A 240 -17.97 12.13 -15.50
CA VAL A 240 -17.06 12.46 -14.38
C VAL A 240 -16.93 13.96 -14.11
N ILE A 241 -16.56 14.30 -12.87
CA ILE A 241 -16.31 15.68 -12.44
C ILE A 241 -15.18 16.32 -13.27
N PRO A 242 -15.16 17.66 -13.38
CA PRO A 242 -14.09 18.36 -14.09
C PRO A 242 -12.70 18.00 -13.56
N HIS A 243 -11.72 17.93 -14.46
CA HIS A 243 -10.30 17.62 -14.20
C HIS A 243 -10.02 16.20 -13.73
N TYR A 244 -11.02 15.31 -13.72
CA TYR A 244 -10.84 13.88 -13.50
C TYR A 244 -10.58 13.17 -14.83
N LEU A 245 -9.33 12.79 -15.07
CA LEU A 245 -8.87 12.37 -16.40
C LEU A 245 -8.62 10.87 -16.47
N PHE A 246 -9.26 10.18 -17.41
CA PHE A 246 -8.89 8.82 -17.80
C PHE A 246 -7.64 8.82 -18.68
N CYS A 247 -6.73 7.89 -18.42
CA CYS A 247 -5.47 7.73 -19.15
C CYS A 247 -5.03 6.25 -19.17
N ASN A 248 -4.01 5.92 -19.96
CA ASN A 248 -3.42 4.58 -19.92
C ASN A 248 -2.80 4.31 -18.54
N LEU A 249 -2.79 3.06 -18.06
CA LEU A 249 -2.14 2.68 -16.80
C LEU A 249 -0.67 3.14 -16.74
N ASN A 250 0.04 3.12 -17.87
CA ASN A 250 1.41 3.61 -17.98
C ASN A 250 1.55 5.09 -17.58
N LYS A 251 0.54 5.93 -17.82
CA LYS A 251 0.54 7.34 -17.40
C LYS A 251 0.44 7.51 -15.88
N ILE A 252 -0.25 6.58 -15.21
CA ILE A 252 -0.26 6.51 -13.74
C ILE A 252 1.12 6.04 -13.26
N VAL A 253 1.70 5.02 -13.89
CA VAL A 253 3.03 4.47 -13.53
C VAL A 253 4.17 5.47 -13.76
N GLU A 254 4.10 6.35 -14.75
CA GLU A 254 5.05 7.46 -14.93
C GLU A 254 5.19 8.32 -13.67
N ARG A 255 4.14 8.40 -12.84
CA ARG A 255 4.16 9.11 -11.55
C ARG A 255 4.92 8.35 -10.46
N PHE A 256 5.00 7.02 -10.57
CA PHE A 256 5.76 6.15 -9.67
C PHE A 256 7.26 6.17 -9.99
N GLU A 257 7.66 6.55 -11.20
CA GLU A 257 9.09 6.74 -11.54
C GLU A 257 9.71 7.87 -10.72
N GLU A 258 8.91 8.87 -10.40
CA GLU A 258 9.34 10.04 -9.66
C GLU A 258 9.55 9.69 -8.18
N ASN A 259 10.46 10.43 -7.53
CA ASN A 259 10.67 10.32 -6.10
C ASN A 259 9.52 11.02 -5.34
N ASN A 260 8.32 10.45 -5.38
CA ASN A 260 7.11 10.88 -4.67
C ASN A 260 6.65 9.79 -3.69
N LEU A 261 6.17 10.19 -2.51
CA LEU A 261 5.47 9.24 -1.63
C LEU A 261 4.08 8.97 -2.21
N ILE A 262 3.78 7.71 -2.49
CA ILE A 262 2.48 7.28 -2.99
C ILE A 262 1.93 6.23 -2.04
N LEU A 263 0.78 6.51 -1.44
CA LEU A 263 0.09 5.64 -0.48
C LEU A 263 -1.10 4.94 -1.16
N SER A 264 -1.67 3.94 -0.49
CA SER A 264 -2.96 3.33 -0.83
C SER A 264 -3.74 2.99 0.44
N ALA A 265 -4.98 2.52 0.31
CA ALA A 265 -5.85 2.16 1.44
C ALA A 265 -5.21 1.16 2.42
N SER A 266 -4.42 0.23 1.90
CA SER A 266 -3.49 -0.59 2.66
C SER A 266 -2.12 -0.48 1.99
N CYS A 267 -1.11 0.01 2.68
CA CYS A 267 0.24 0.20 2.12
C CYS A 267 1.33 0.23 3.18
N GLY A 268 2.58 0.25 2.73
CA GLY A 268 3.75 0.56 3.55
C GLY A 268 4.77 1.40 2.79
N ILE A 269 5.57 2.15 3.54
CA ILE A 269 6.70 2.93 3.04
C ILE A 269 7.92 2.57 3.89
N VAL A 270 9.02 2.19 3.24
CA VAL A 270 10.33 2.02 3.86
C VAL A 270 11.19 3.21 3.47
N GLN A 271 11.65 4.00 4.43
CA GLN A 271 12.47 5.18 4.22
C GLN A 271 13.90 4.94 4.70
N TYR A 272 14.85 5.23 3.81
CA TYR A 272 16.26 5.09 4.09
C TYR A 272 16.80 6.45 4.52
N CYS A 273 17.06 6.61 5.82
CA CYS A 273 17.76 7.78 6.35
C CYS A 273 19.11 7.90 5.62
N ASN A 274 19.30 8.96 4.85
CA ASN A 274 20.60 9.25 4.27
C ASN A 274 21.36 10.14 5.26
N ASP A 275 22.40 9.62 5.90
CA ASP A 275 23.36 10.39 6.71
C ASP A 275 24.20 11.37 5.87
N PHE A 276 23.97 11.43 4.56
CA PHE A 276 24.69 12.32 3.67
C PHE A 276 24.11 13.73 3.71
N ASP A 277 24.94 14.65 4.18
CA ASP A 277 24.89 16.11 3.99
C ASP A 277 23.76 16.53 3.04
N LYS A 278 22.72 17.15 3.61
CA LYS A 278 21.55 17.72 2.89
C LYS A 278 21.97 18.61 1.70
N ASP A 279 23.23 19.05 1.67
CA ASP A 279 23.83 19.92 0.66
C ASP A 279 24.64 19.21 -0.45
N LYS A 280 24.95 17.91 -0.37
CA LYS A 280 25.88 17.24 -1.32
C LYS A 280 25.29 16.18 -2.23
N LEU A 281 24.01 15.85 -2.08
CA LEU A 281 23.35 15.09 -3.14
C LEU A 281 23.18 16.01 -4.34
N ASN A 282 24.09 15.88 -5.30
CA ASN A 282 23.91 16.42 -6.64
C ASN A 282 22.48 16.07 -7.08
N LYS A 283 21.56 17.05 -7.09
CA LYS A 283 20.14 16.87 -7.43
C LYS A 283 19.93 16.11 -8.74
N LYS A 284 20.96 16.11 -9.62
CA LYS A 284 21.05 15.35 -10.88
C LYS A 284 21.27 13.84 -10.77
N LYS A 285 21.78 13.31 -9.64
CA LYS A 285 22.00 11.85 -9.45
C LYS A 285 20.85 11.16 -8.72
N ALA A 286 20.24 11.78 -7.70
CA ALA A 286 19.03 11.25 -7.07
C ALA A 286 17.82 11.20 -8.01
N SER A 287 17.77 12.06 -9.03
CA SER A 287 16.65 12.13 -9.96
C SER A 287 16.60 11.00 -10.99
N LYS A 288 17.56 10.07 -10.99
CA LYS A 288 17.63 8.98 -11.99
C LYS A 288 17.15 7.63 -11.49
N ILE A 289 17.06 7.42 -10.18
CA ILE A 289 16.76 6.11 -9.62
C ILE A 289 15.31 6.07 -9.15
N LYS A 290 14.55 5.18 -9.79
CA LYS A 290 13.12 5.00 -9.59
C LYS A 290 12.89 4.26 -8.28
N PRO A 291 12.06 4.78 -7.34
CA PRO A 291 11.85 4.13 -6.05
C PRO A 291 11.22 2.73 -6.24
N PRO A 292 11.84 1.65 -5.71
CA PRO A 292 11.32 0.30 -5.89
C PRO A 292 9.93 0.12 -5.28
N ILE A 293 9.23 -0.90 -5.77
CA ILE A 293 7.90 -1.26 -5.29
C ILE A 293 7.77 -2.76 -5.01
N ILE A 294 7.15 -3.08 -3.88
CA ILE A 294 6.68 -4.43 -3.55
C ILE A 294 5.16 -4.43 -3.66
N ILE A 295 4.63 -5.37 -4.44
CA ILE A 295 3.21 -5.59 -4.62
C ILE A 295 2.86 -6.91 -3.96
N PHE A 296 2.11 -6.86 -2.87
CA PHE A 296 1.55 -8.04 -2.25
C PHE A 296 0.24 -8.40 -2.95
N ILE A 297 0.16 -9.60 -3.52
CA ILE A 297 -1.09 -10.17 -4.01
C ILE A 297 -1.70 -10.95 -2.85
N THR A 298 -2.86 -10.49 -2.38
CA THR A 298 -3.54 -10.99 -1.18
C THR A 298 -4.91 -11.60 -1.47
N HIS A 299 -5.43 -11.43 -2.68
CA HIS A 299 -6.74 -11.96 -3.11
C HIS A 299 -6.63 -13.23 -3.96
N ASN A 300 -7.68 -14.04 -3.91
CA ASN A 300 -7.82 -15.26 -4.70
C ASN A 300 -7.87 -14.99 -6.23
N PRO A 301 -7.63 -15.99 -7.09
CA PRO A 301 -7.80 -15.86 -8.53
C PRO A 301 -9.28 -15.73 -8.92
N TYR A 302 -9.56 -14.99 -9.99
CA TYR A 302 -10.83 -14.92 -10.74
C TYR A 302 -12.10 -14.49 -9.97
N GLY A 303 -12.09 -14.40 -8.64
CA GLY A 303 -13.22 -13.91 -7.85
C GLY A 303 -13.46 -12.40 -7.97
N SER A 304 -12.41 -11.66 -8.36
CA SER A 304 -12.42 -10.23 -8.58
C SER A 304 -11.28 -9.81 -9.49
N GLU A 305 -11.25 -8.53 -9.89
CA GLU A 305 -10.17 -7.96 -10.71
C GLU A 305 -8.88 -7.69 -9.92
N TRP A 306 -8.86 -7.89 -8.59
CA TRP A 306 -7.75 -7.49 -7.71
C TRP A 306 -6.41 -8.12 -8.10
N THR A 307 -6.36 -9.45 -8.23
CA THR A 307 -5.11 -10.14 -8.61
C THR A 307 -4.63 -9.76 -10.00
N PHE A 308 -5.52 -9.73 -11.00
CA PHE A 308 -5.17 -9.27 -12.34
C PHE A 308 -4.73 -7.81 -12.36
N GLY A 309 -5.39 -6.98 -11.55
CA GLY A 309 -5.10 -5.57 -11.37
C GLY A 309 -3.68 -5.39 -10.86
N GLY A 310 -3.32 -6.12 -9.80
CA GLY A 310 -2.00 -6.10 -9.17
C GLY A 310 -0.91 -6.59 -10.11
N LEU A 311 -1.12 -7.70 -10.82
CA LEU A 311 -0.17 -8.19 -11.83
C LEU A 311 -0.03 -7.22 -13.00
N SER A 312 -1.13 -6.66 -13.49
CA SER A 312 -1.10 -5.64 -14.55
C SER A 312 -0.35 -4.39 -14.14
N PHE A 313 -0.50 -3.97 -12.88
CA PHE A 313 0.22 -2.84 -12.32
C PHE A 313 1.71 -3.17 -12.16
N ALA A 314 2.05 -4.36 -11.67
CA ALA A 314 3.43 -4.82 -11.54
C ALA A 314 4.17 -4.86 -12.89
N MET A 315 3.55 -5.44 -13.91
CA MET A 315 4.11 -5.47 -15.27
C MET A 315 4.30 -4.06 -15.82
N ALA A 316 3.35 -3.14 -15.58
CA ALA A 316 3.48 -1.76 -16.01
C ALA A 316 4.65 -1.06 -15.28
N CYS A 317 4.80 -1.24 -13.96
CA CYS A 317 5.95 -0.73 -13.21
C CYS A 317 7.29 -1.26 -13.74
N ALA A 318 7.39 -2.58 -13.97
CA ALA A 318 8.60 -3.20 -14.50
C ALA A 318 8.93 -2.74 -15.93
N ASN A 319 7.93 -2.54 -16.78
CA ASN A 319 8.12 -1.98 -18.14
C ASN A 319 8.61 -0.53 -18.11
N HIS A 320 8.33 0.19 -17.01
CA HIS A 320 8.89 1.50 -16.73
C HIS A 320 10.21 1.42 -15.94
N GLU A 321 10.90 0.27 -15.94
CA GLU A 321 12.18 0.03 -15.26
C GLU A 321 12.14 0.34 -13.75
N ILE A 322 10.96 0.29 -13.13
CA ILE A 322 10.83 0.40 -11.69
C ILE A 322 11.10 -1.00 -11.13
N PRO A 323 12.13 -1.20 -10.27
CA PRO A 323 12.37 -2.50 -9.65
C PRO A 323 11.13 -2.95 -8.87
N THR A 324 10.51 -4.02 -9.35
CA THR A 324 9.18 -4.47 -8.93
C THR A 324 9.24 -5.91 -8.43
N LYS A 325 8.78 -6.12 -7.20
CA LYS A 325 8.67 -7.45 -6.59
C LYS A 325 7.22 -7.77 -6.34
N VAL A 326 6.75 -8.90 -6.84
CA VAL A 326 5.40 -9.40 -6.58
C VAL A 326 5.49 -10.53 -5.57
N VAL A 327 4.76 -10.42 -4.46
CA VAL A 327 4.75 -11.43 -3.39
C VAL A 327 3.33 -11.97 -3.23
N PHE A 328 3.13 -13.24 -3.55
CA PHE A 328 1.88 -13.94 -3.26
C PHE A 328 1.85 -14.35 -1.80
N ILE A 329 0.84 -13.88 -1.08
CA ILE A 329 0.65 -14.09 0.35
C ILE A 329 -0.84 -14.18 0.65
N GLU A 330 -1.24 -14.63 1.83
CA GLU A 330 -2.66 -14.70 2.19
C GLU A 330 -3.44 -15.50 1.12
N ASP A 331 -4.64 -15.07 0.77
CA ASP A 331 -5.45 -15.74 -0.26
C ASP A 331 -4.88 -15.57 -1.66
N GLY A 332 -3.88 -14.69 -1.84
CA GLY A 332 -3.05 -14.60 -3.04
C GLY A 332 -2.36 -15.90 -3.39
N THR A 333 -2.09 -16.77 -2.42
CA THR A 333 -1.49 -18.07 -2.68
C THR A 333 -2.39 -19.03 -3.45
N TYR A 334 -3.73 -18.85 -3.43
CA TYR A 334 -4.65 -19.67 -4.24
C TYR A 334 -4.44 -19.49 -5.75
N ASN A 335 -3.65 -18.51 -6.19
CA ASN A 335 -3.31 -18.32 -7.60
C ASN A 335 -2.34 -19.38 -8.14
N LEU A 336 -1.71 -20.19 -7.28
CA LEU A 336 -0.49 -20.94 -7.59
C LEU A 336 -0.54 -22.49 -7.56
N PRO A 337 -1.43 -23.19 -6.82
CA PRO A 337 -1.22 -24.60 -6.51
C PRO A 337 -1.64 -25.61 -7.58
N THR A 338 -2.48 -25.21 -8.54
CA THR A 338 -3.03 -26.15 -9.53
C THR A 338 -3.05 -25.54 -10.92
N GLU A 339 -3.02 -26.36 -11.96
CA GLU A 339 -3.25 -25.84 -13.32
C GLU A 339 -4.70 -25.39 -13.48
N HIS A 340 -4.90 -24.09 -13.44
CA HIS A 340 -6.22 -23.51 -13.66
C HIS A 340 -6.66 -23.78 -15.10
N LYS A 341 -7.89 -24.25 -15.29
CA LYS A 341 -8.48 -24.48 -16.61
C LYS A 341 -9.56 -23.44 -16.84
N LEU A 342 -9.31 -22.55 -17.79
CA LEU A 342 -10.31 -21.60 -18.28
C LEU A 342 -10.97 -22.20 -19.52
N SER A 343 -12.27 -22.01 -19.66
CA SER A 343 -12.99 -22.39 -20.87
C SER A 343 -12.59 -21.46 -22.02
N SER A 344 -12.79 -21.89 -23.27
CA SER A 344 -12.58 -21.04 -24.44
C SER A 344 -13.53 -19.84 -24.50
N GLU A 345 -14.61 -19.86 -23.70
CA GLU A 345 -15.58 -18.77 -23.59
C GLU A 345 -15.16 -17.73 -22.55
N ASP A 346 -14.28 -18.10 -21.61
CA ASP A 346 -13.75 -17.19 -20.61
C ASP A 346 -12.79 -16.19 -21.25
N LYS A 347 -13.17 -14.91 -21.21
CA LYS A 347 -12.33 -13.80 -21.71
C LYS A 347 -11.21 -13.40 -20.73
N MET A 348 -10.83 -14.29 -19.83
CA MET A 348 -9.83 -14.06 -18.80
C MET A 348 -8.51 -14.74 -19.18
N PHE A 349 -7.39 -14.19 -18.73
CA PHE A 349 -6.09 -14.83 -18.89
C PHE A 349 -5.84 -15.77 -17.72
N ASN A 350 -5.17 -16.89 -17.96
CA ASN A 350 -4.72 -17.72 -16.85
C ASN A 350 -3.62 -16.99 -16.07
N ILE A 351 -3.78 -16.83 -14.75
CA ILE A 351 -2.82 -16.12 -13.90
C ILE A 351 -1.41 -16.73 -13.97
N GLN A 352 -1.33 -18.05 -14.03
CA GLN A 352 -0.06 -18.77 -14.09
C GLN A 352 0.63 -18.56 -15.43
N ASP A 353 -0.15 -18.47 -16.51
CA ASP A 353 0.39 -18.22 -17.84
C ASP A 353 0.85 -16.76 -17.99
N ILE A 354 0.20 -15.82 -17.29
CA ILE A 354 0.73 -14.44 -17.15
C ILE A 354 2.10 -14.48 -16.49
N ILE A 355 2.24 -15.14 -15.33
CA ILE A 355 3.52 -15.22 -14.59
C ILE A 355 4.62 -15.81 -15.47
N LEU A 356 4.31 -16.89 -16.21
CA LEU A 356 5.27 -17.50 -17.13
C LEU A 356 5.67 -16.54 -18.26
N ALA A 357 4.70 -15.85 -18.85
CA ALA A 357 4.92 -14.93 -19.97
C ALA A 357 5.67 -13.65 -19.59
N THR A 358 5.78 -13.34 -18.30
CA THR A 358 6.45 -12.13 -17.80
C THR A 358 7.64 -12.44 -16.89
N SER A 359 8.04 -13.71 -16.81
CA SER A 359 9.14 -14.16 -15.96
C SER A 359 10.53 -13.75 -16.45
N ASP A 360 10.64 -13.32 -17.71
CA ASP A 360 11.87 -12.83 -18.34
C ASP A 360 11.98 -11.29 -18.33
N MET A 361 11.03 -10.59 -17.71
CA MET A 361 11.08 -9.14 -17.56
C MET A 361 12.17 -8.73 -16.55
N GLU A 362 13.16 -7.95 -17.00
CA GLU A 362 14.36 -7.57 -16.23
C GLU A 362 14.08 -6.95 -14.84
N PHE A 363 12.99 -6.19 -14.69
CA PHE A 363 12.66 -5.45 -13.47
C PHE A 363 11.52 -6.09 -12.67
N LEU A 364 11.17 -7.35 -12.93
CA LEU A 364 10.05 -8.04 -12.31
C LEU A 364 10.48 -9.37 -11.69
N GLU A 365 10.27 -9.51 -10.39
CA GLU A 365 10.57 -10.73 -9.64
C GLU A 365 9.31 -11.24 -8.93
N TYR A 366 9.12 -12.56 -8.91
CA TYR A 366 7.98 -13.22 -8.27
C TYR A 366 8.41 -14.04 -7.06
N TYR A 367 7.67 -13.88 -5.98
CA TYR A 367 7.87 -14.57 -4.72
C TYR A 367 6.56 -15.12 -4.17
N VAL A 368 6.66 -16.13 -3.32
CA VAL A 368 5.53 -16.63 -2.52
C VAL A 368 5.96 -16.86 -1.08
N LEU A 369 5.15 -16.44 -0.11
CA LEU A 369 5.41 -16.76 1.29
C LEU A 369 5.10 -18.24 1.54
N ASP A 370 6.12 -19.03 1.82
CA ASP A 370 6.03 -20.47 2.10
C ASP A 370 5.09 -20.78 3.28
N GLU A 371 5.04 -19.89 4.28
CA GLU A 371 4.10 -20.06 5.39
C GLU A 371 2.63 -19.98 4.94
N SER A 372 2.30 -19.09 4.00
CA SER A 372 0.95 -18.96 3.46
C SER A 372 0.51 -20.21 2.67
N LEU A 373 1.45 -20.86 1.97
CA LEU A 373 1.23 -22.17 1.32
C LEU A 373 0.96 -23.26 2.36
N LYS A 374 1.81 -23.34 3.40
CA LYS A 374 1.71 -24.33 4.47
C LYS A 374 0.40 -24.25 5.25
N ILE A 375 -0.07 -23.04 5.56
CA ILE A 375 -1.36 -22.83 6.25
C ILE A 375 -2.52 -23.48 5.48
N ARG A 376 -2.46 -23.45 4.14
CA ARG A 376 -3.50 -23.98 3.26
C ARG A 376 -3.24 -25.41 2.78
N ASN A 377 -2.12 -26.01 3.20
CA ASN A 377 -1.74 -27.38 2.88
C ASN A 377 -1.66 -27.67 1.36
N PHE A 378 -1.06 -26.76 0.60
CA PHE A 378 -0.73 -26.99 -0.80
C PHE A 378 0.66 -26.46 -1.15
N ASP A 379 1.16 -26.85 -2.32
CA ASP A 379 2.44 -26.38 -2.85
C ASP A 379 2.25 -25.72 -4.22
N LEU A 380 3.27 -25.03 -4.72
CA LEU A 380 3.31 -24.48 -6.07
C LEU A 380 3.12 -25.58 -7.12
N VAL A 381 2.38 -25.25 -8.19
CA VAL A 381 2.36 -26.12 -9.37
C VAL A 381 3.77 -26.21 -9.97
N ASN A 382 4.15 -27.42 -10.41
CA ASN A 382 5.52 -27.71 -10.88
C ASN A 382 6.02 -26.73 -11.95
N LYS A 383 5.14 -26.26 -12.85
CA LYS A 383 5.50 -25.31 -13.92
C LYS A 383 5.98 -23.94 -13.40
N LEU A 384 5.64 -23.56 -12.16
CA LEU A 384 6.01 -22.26 -11.57
C LEU A 384 7.26 -22.32 -10.68
N ASN A 385 7.78 -23.51 -10.36
CA ASN A 385 8.88 -23.68 -9.40
C ASN A 385 10.18 -22.96 -9.79
N ASN A 386 10.41 -22.73 -11.09
CA ASN A 386 11.60 -22.03 -11.58
C ASN A 386 11.41 -20.52 -11.72
N TYR A 387 10.19 -20.02 -11.54
CA TYR A 387 9.81 -18.64 -11.83
C TYR A 387 9.31 -17.87 -10.61
N ILE A 388 8.88 -18.60 -9.56
CA ILE A 388 8.45 -18.02 -8.29
C ILE A 388 9.35 -18.55 -7.19
N GLU A 389 10.05 -17.65 -6.51
CA GLU A 389 10.89 -18.01 -5.38
C GLU A 389 10.05 -18.17 -4.11
N LYS A 390 10.12 -19.35 -3.47
CA LYS A 390 9.52 -19.58 -2.15
C LYS A 390 10.39 -18.95 -1.09
N ILE A 391 9.81 -18.06 -0.30
CA ILE A 391 10.50 -17.32 0.76
C ILE A 391 9.86 -17.59 2.13
N ASN A 392 10.68 -17.56 3.17
CA ASN A 392 10.21 -17.54 4.57
C ASN A 392 10.09 -16.10 5.10
N ASN A 393 9.64 -15.92 6.35
CA ASN A 393 9.48 -14.57 6.93
C ASN A 393 10.81 -13.78 7.03
N ILE A 394 11.95 -14.44 7.22
CA ILE A 394 13.26 -13.75 7.30
C ILE A 394 13.63 -13.19 5.92
N GLU A 395 13.44 -13.98 4.88
CA GLU A 395 13.63 -13.55 3.49
C GLU A 395 12.64 -12.44 3.12
N LEU A 396 11.38 -12.55 3.55
CA LEU A 396 10.39 -11.49 3.38
C LEU A 396 10.83 -10.17 4.03
N THR A 397 11.30 -10.22 5.28
CA THR A 397 11.88 -9.04 5.96
C THR A 397 13.02 -8.46 5.14
N ARG A 398 13.96 -9.28 4.66
CA ARG A 398 15.07 -8.84 3.80
C ARG A 398 14.56 -8.19 2.51
N LEU A 399 13.54 -8.74 1.85
CA LEU A 399 12.95 -8.13 0.66
C LEU A 399 12.37 -6.75 0.97
N ILE A 400 11.67 -6.61 2.10
CA ILE A 400 11.10 -5.34 2.55
C ILE A 400 12.20 -4.32 2.86
N ILE A 401 13.20 -4.68 3.66
CA ILE A 401 14.19 -3.70 4.17
C ILE A 401 15.39 -3.47 3.25
N SER A 402 15.73 -4.41 2.37
CA SER A 402 16.94 -4.34 1.53
C SER A 402 17.03 -3.04 0.73
N LYS A 403 18.19 -2.38 0.80
CA LYS A 403 18.52 -1.19 0.00
C LYS A 403 19.37 -1.63 -1.19
N GLN A 404 18.81 -1.64 -2.40
CA GLN A 404 19.53 -2.07 -3.61
C GLN A 404 20.59 -1.07 -4.06
N ASP A 405 20.36 0.22 -3.82
CA ASP A 405 21.27 1.32 -4.19
C ASP A 405 21.23 2.39 -3.09
N ASN A 406 22.41 2.90 -2.71
CA ASN A 406 22.56 3.91 -1.66
C ASN A 406 21.81 5.22 -1.93
N SER A 407 21.47 5.51 -3.18
CA SER A 407 20.71 6.69 -3.59
C SER A 407 19.19 6.53 -3.53
N ILE A 408 18.68 5.30 -3.33
CA ILE A 408 17.25 5.06 -3.09
C ILE A 408 16.87 5.71 -1.75
N THR A 409 15.87 6.59 -1.81
CA THR A 409 15.36 7.31 -0.64
C THR A 409 14.27 6.52 0.08
N HIS A 410 13.45 5.79 -0.68
CA HIS A 410 12.36 5.00 -0.14
C HIS A 410 11.98 3.83 -1.06
N LYS A 411 11.21 2.90 -0.50
CA LYS A 411 10.55 1.80 -1.19
C LYS A 411 9.07 1.81 -0.84
N ARG A 412 8.22 1.48 -1.82
CA ARG A 412 6.77 1.45 -1.67
C ARG A 412 6.28 0.02 -1.52
N ILE A 413 5.27 -0.18 -0.70
CA ILE A 413 4.60 -1.46 -0.49
C ILE A 413 3.11 -1.23 -0.73
N ILE A 414 2.52 -1.99 -1.64
CA ILE A 414 1.10 -1.88 -2.00
C ILE A 414 0.46 -3.26 -1.90
N PHE A 415 -0.74 -3.30 -1.33
CA PHE A 415 -1.54 -4.51 -1.21
C PHE A 415 -2.62 -4.50 -2.28
N PHE A 416 -2.67 -5.61 -3.04
CA PHE A 416 -3.67 -5.91 -4.05
C PHE A 416 -4.42 -7.18 -3.69
#